data_AF-A0A9D5ZV76-F1
#
_entry.id   AF-A0A9D5ZV76-F1
#
_cell.length_a   1.000
_cell.length_b   1.000
_cell.length_c   1.000
_cell.angle_alpha   90.00
_cell.angle_beta   90.00
_cell.angle_gamma   90.00
#
_symmetry.space_group_name_H-M   'P 1'
#
loop_
_entity.id
_entity.type
_entity.pdbx_description
1 polymer ?
#
loop_
_entity_poly.entity_id
_entity_poly.type
_entity_poly.pdbx_seq_one_letter_code
_entity_poly.pdbx_strand_id
1 'polypeptide(L)'
;MNKSGYWLTGLGLFLMGACTGALAMGAWLFDMGNPMARMERMGPAAFIMDRLDSELALTVRQRELIAPVVAEVMDKGQALRRPCMEAEAKLFEEGQGKINALLTPEQAAKHNELVGRMRPRLPFPGPPFPGPPPGGPGWPFAPGPPPSPPPLADAPVAKIANTPLALKRGAREGRPVSFFAVSATLSACGARLRRGESGKVVV
;
A
#
# COMPACT_ATOMS: atom_id res chain seq x y z
N MET A 1 -55.40 -32.67 15.38
CA MET A 1 -54.54 -31.53 14.95
C MET A 1 -53.29 -31.51 15.82
N ASN A 2 -52.14 -31.87 15.24
CA ASN A 2 -50.92 -32.08 16.00
C ASN A 2 -50.24 -30.73 16.24
N LYS A 3 -50.23 -30.27 17.51
CA LYS A 3 -49.63 -29.00 17.92
C LYS A 3 -48.13 -28.89 17.59
N SER A 4 -47.47 -30.04 17.37
CA SER A 4 -46.07 -30.14 16.96
C SER A 4 -45.80 -29.57 15.55
N GLY A 5 -46.79 -29.54 14.65
CA GLY A 5 -46.60 -29.04 13.29
C GLY A 5 -46.25 -27.55 13.24
N TYR A 6 -46.94 -26.74 14.04
CA TYR A 6 -46.74 -25.28 14.05
C TYR A 6 -45.38 -24.86 14.62
N TRP A 7 -44.86 -25.61 15.59
CA TRP A 7 -43.54 -25.37 16.16
C TRP A 7 -42.43 -25.65 15.16
N LEU A 8 -42.54 -26.73 14.38
CA LEU A 8 -41.57 -27.07 13.34
C LEU A 8 -41.55 -26.02 12.22
N THR A 9 -42.72 -25.52 11.80
CA THR A 9 -42.78 -24.44 10.80
C THR A 9 -42.17 -23.14 11.31
N GLY A 10 -42.43 -22.78 12.57
CA GLY A 10 -41.84 -21.59 13.19
C GLY A 10 -40.31 -21.68 13.30
N LEU A 11 -39.80 -22.84 13.72
CA LEU A 11 -38.35 -23.08 13.79
C LEU A 11 -37.69 -23.03 12.42
N GLY A 12 -38.33 -23.59 11.39
CA GLY A 12 -37.84 -23.55 10.01
C GLY A 12 -37.70 -22.12 9.48
N LEU A 13 -38.71 -21.28 9.68
CA LEU A 13 -38.67 -19.86 9.32
C LEU A 13 -37.57 -19.09 10.06
N PHE A 14 -37.40 -19.36 11.35
CA PHE A 14 -36.36 -18.74 12.16
C PHE A 14 -34.95 -19.09 11.66
N LEU A 15 -34.69 -20.37 11.42
CA LEU A 15 -33.38 -20.83 10.91
C LEU A 15 -33.08 -20.25 9.53
N MET A 16 -34.08 -20.18 8.65
CA MET A 16 -33.93 -19.56 7.33
C MET A 16 -33.60 -18.07 7.45
N GLY A 17 -34.24 -17.35 8.36
CA GLY A 17 -33.91 -15.96 8.69
C GLY A 17 -32.48 -15.79 9.21
N ALA A 18 -32.06 -16.66 10.15
CA ALA A 18 -30.71 -16.63 10.71
C ALA A 18 -29.63 -16.90 9.64
N CYS A 19 -29.85 -17.88 8.77
CA CYS A 19 -28.94 -18.17 7.65
C CYS A 19 -28.86 -16.98 6.69
N THR A 20 -30.00 -16.36 6.35
CA THR A 20 -30.03 -15.20 5.45
C THR A 20 -29.31 -14.01 6.07
N GLY A 21 -29.51 -13.75 7.36
CA GLY A 21 -28.81 -12.69 8.11
C GLY A 21 -27.30 -12.92 8.19
N ALA A 22 -26.85 -14.16 8.43
CA ALA A 22 -25.44 -14.49 8.48
C ALA A 22 -24.75 -14.30 7.12
N LEU A 23 -25.40 -14.71 6.03
CA LEU A 23 -24.88 -14.51 4.67
C LEU A 23 -24.84 -13.04 4.28
N ALA A 24 -25.89 -12.27 4.58
CA ALA A 24 -25.93 -10.84 4.32
C ALA A 24 -24.83 -10.09 5.10
N MET A 25 -24.65 -10.42 6.39
CA MET A 25 -23.60 -9.84 7.22
C MET A 25 -22.20 -10.24 6.73
N GLY A 26 -22.00 -11.50 6.32
CA GLY A 26 -20.74 -11.97 5.76
C GLY A 26 -20.37 -11.25 4.47
N ALA A 27 -21.33 -11.06 3.56
CA ALA A 27 -21.12 -10.29 2.33
C ALA A 27 -20.81 -8.82 2.62
N TRP A 28 -21.52 -8.20 3.58
CA TRP A 28 -21.28 -6.82 3.98
C TRP A 28 -19.90 -6.62 4.61
N LEU A 29 -19.49 -7.51 5.52
CA LEU A 29 -18.15 -7.47 6.12
C LEU A 29 -17.04 -7.68 5.10
N PHE A 30 -17.28 -8.53 4.09
CA PHE A 30 -16.32 -8.75 3.02
C PHE A 30 -16.18 -7.51 2.12
N ASP A 31 -17.28 -6.82 1.84
CA ASP A 31 -17.29 -5.62 1.00
C ASP A 31 -16.72 -4.39 1.75
N MET A 32 -17.06 -4.21 3.03
CA MET A 32 -16.51 -3.14 3.86
C MET A 32 -15.06 -3.38 4.30
N GLY A 33 -14.69 -4.63 4.57
CA GLY A 33 -13.40 -4.99 5.15
C GLY A 33 -12.23 -4.94 4.16
N ASN A 34 -12.50 -4.82 2.86
CA ASN A 34 -11.47 -4.89 1.84
C ASN A 34 -11.34 -3.58 1.04
N PRO A 35 -10.69 -2.54 1.61
CA PRO A 35 -10.45 -1.29 0.89
C PRO A 35 -9.65 -1.49 -0.40
N MET A 36 -8.84 -2.55 -0.46
CA MET A 36 -8.09 -2.92 -1.68
C MET A 36 -9.01 -3.47 -2.77
N ALA A 37 -10.02 -4.28 -2.44
CA ALA A 37 -11.00 -4.73 -3.42
C ALA A 37 -11.81 -3.57 -3.99
N ARG A 38 -12.14 -2.57 -3.16
CA ARG A 38 -12.79 -1.33 -3.62
C ARG A 38 -11.87 -0.53 -4.56
N MET A 39 -10.58 -0.46 -4.25
CA MET A 39 -9.57 0.16 -5.11
C MET A 39 -9.40 -0.59 -6.45
N GLU A 40 -9.44 -1.92 -6.45
CA GLU A 40 -9.37 -2.75 -7.68
C GLU A 40 -10.58 -2.54 -8.59
N ARG A 41 -11.80 -2.44 -8.03
CA ARG A 41 -13.02 -2.23 -8.82
C ARG A 41 -13.09 -0.84 -9.46
N MET A 42 -12.73 0.21 -8.72
CA MET A 42 -12.86 1.60 -9.18
C MET A 42 -11.60 2.12 -9.86
N GLY A 43 -10.45 1.49 -9.61
CA GLY A 43 -9.13 1.99 -9.99
C GLY A 43 -8.52 2.90 -8.91
N PRO A 44 -7.18 3.01 -8.88
CA PRO A 44 -6.46 3.76 -7.84
C PRO A 44 -6.79 5.26 -7.86
N ALA A 45 -6.90 5.87 -9.04
CA ALA A 45 -7.23 7.28 -9.16
C ALA A 45 -8.65 7.60 -8.67
N ALA A 46 -9.63 6.76 -8.99
CA ALA A 46 -11.01 6.94 -8.54
C ALA A 46 -11.13 6.73 -7.03
N PHE A 47 -10.42 5.76 -6.46
CA PHE A 47 -10.37 5.54 -5.02
C PHE A 47 -9.83 6.75 -4.25
N ILE A 48 -8.75 7.36 -4.74
CA ILE A 48 -8.19 8.58 -4.15
C ILE A 48 -9.16 9.75 -4.32
N MET A 49 -9.79 9.91 -5.48
CA MET A 49 -10.79 10.96 -5.70
C MET A 49 -12.01 10.81 -4.79
N ASP A 50 -12.53 9.60 -4.58
CA ASP A 50 -13.63 9.32 -3.65
C ASP A 50 -13.27 9.73 -2.22
N ARG A 51 -12.04 9.45 -1.80
CA ARG A 51 -11.56 9.83 -0.47
C ARG A 51 -11.41 11.35 -0.33
N LEU A 52 -10.78 12.01 -1.32
CA LEU A 52 -10.65 13.47 -1.35
C LEU A 52 -12.02 14.15 -1.33
N ASP A 53 -12.99 13.62 -2.07
CA ASP A 53 -14.35 14.14 -2.10
C ASP A 53 -15.03 14.00 -0.72
N SER A 54 -14.88 12.84 -0.07
CA SER A 54 -15.47 12.57 1.25
C SER A 54 -14.88 13.43 2.38
N GLU A 55 -13.57 13.73 2.32
CA GLU A 55 -12.87 14.46 3.39
C GLU A 55 -12.94 15.99 3.20
N LEU A 56 -12.99 16.46 1.95
CA LEU A 56 -12.91 17.90 1.63
C LEU A 56 -14.24 18.49 1.13
N ALA A 57 -15.26 17.66 0.89
CA ALA A 57 -16.54 18.05 0.31
C ALA A 57 -16.36 18.89 -0.97
N LEU A 58 -15.68 18.32 -1.97
CA LEU A 58 -15.33 19.03 -3.21
C LEU A 58 -16.58 19.38 -4.01
N THR A 59 -16.59 20.56 -4.64
CA THR A 59 -17.62 20.89 -5.63
C THR A 59 -17.41 20.10 -6.93
N VAL A 60 -18.46 19.89 -7.71
CA VAL A 60 -18.40 19.19 -9.01
C VAL A 60 -17.31 19.79 -9.91
N ARG A 61 -17.25 21.12 -9.99
CA ARG A 61 -16.24 21.83 -10.78
C ARG A 61 -14.81 21.60 -10.28
N GLN A 62 -14.58 21.59 -8.96
CA GLN A 62 -13.26 21.29 -8.41
C GLN A 62 -12.86 19.84 -8.70
N ARG A 63 -13.80 18.92 -8.56
CA ARG A 63 -13.59 17.51 -8.86
C ARG A 63 -13.17 17.30 -10.32
N GLU A 64 -13.84 17.94 -11.27
CA GLU A 64 -13.48 17.90 -12.69
C GLU A 64 -12.07 18.42 -12.98
N LEU A 65 -11.62 19.45 -12.26
CA LEU A 65 -10.29 20.02 -12.41
C LEU A 65 -9.19 19.17 -11.74
N ILE A 66 -9.48 18.54 -10.61
CA ILE A 66 -8.51 17.77 -9.82
C ILE A 66 -8.35 16.34 -10.36
N ALA A 67 -9.43 15.73 -10.86
CA ALA A 67 -9.43 14.37 -11.39
C ALA A 67 -8.30 14.06 -12.39
N PRO A 68 -8.03 14.88 -13.42
CA PRO A 68 -6.93 14.59 -14.35
C PRO A 68 -5.55 14.69 -13.69
N VAL A 69 -5.36 15.57 -12.71
CA VAL A 69 -4.09 15.72 -11.98
C VAL A 69 -3.82 14.47 -11.14
N VAL A 70 -4.83 13.97 -10.43
CA VAL A 70 -4.71 12.74 -9.63
C VAL A 70 -4.42 11.54 -10.52
N ALA A 71 -5.12 11.41 -11.66
CA ALA A 71 -4.88 10.34 -12.63
C ALA A 71 -3.43 10.37 -13.13
N GLU A 72 -2.94 11.52 -13.56
CA GLU A 72 -1.56 11.69 -14.04
C GLU A 72 -0.51 11.32 -12.98
N VAL A 73 -0.72 11.73 -11.72
CA VAL A 73 0.20 11.40 -10.62
C VAL A 73 0.19 9.90 -10.34
N MET A 74 -0.99 9.25 -10.37
CA MET A 74 -1.09 7.80 -10.17
C MET A 74 -0.40 7.03 -11.31
N ASP A 75 -0.59 7.45 -12.56
CA ASP A 75 0.04 6.81 -13.73
C ASP A 75 1.57 6.93 -13.66
N LYS A 76 2.09 8.11 -13.32
CA LYS A 76 3.53 8.32 -13.11
C LYS A 76 4.06 7.48 -11.95
N GLY A 77 3.31 7.41 -10.84
CA GLY A 77 3.65 6.57 -9.70
C GLY A 77 3.72 5.09 -10.08
N GLN A 78 2.75 4.60 -10.85
CA GLN A 78 2.73 3.21 -11.33
C GLN A 78 3.87 2.93 -12.30
N ALA A 79 4.16 3.86 -13.22
CA ALA A 79 5.27 3.74 -14.16
C ALA A 79 6.62 3.64 -13.43
N LEU A 80 6.81 4.40 -12.34
CA LEU A 80 8.00 4.30 -11.49
C LEU A 80 8.04 3.02 -10.66
N ARG A 81 6.89 2.56 -10.15
CA ARG A 81 6.81 1.39 -9.28
C ARG A 81 7.00 0.06 -10.03
N ARG A 82 6.50 -0.03 -11.26
CA ARG A 82 6.55 -1.26 -12.07
C ARG A 82 7.96 -1.87 -12.20
N PRO A 83 9.02 -1.14 -12.61
CA PRO A 83 10.36 -1.71 -12.69
C PRO A 83 10.92 -2.13 -11.32
N CYS A 84 10.57 -1.40 -10.26
CA CYS A 84 10.96 -1.77 -8.89
C CYS A 84 10.31 -3.08 -8.45
N MET A 85 9.02 -3.28 -8.74
CA MET A 85 8.31 -4.54 -8.45
C MET A 85 8.89 -5.71 -9.24
N GLU A 86 9.25 -5.51 -10.50
CA GLU A 86 9.91 -6.54 -11.31
C GLU A 86 11.29 -6.91 -10.75
N ALA A 87 12.07 -5.91 -10.31
CA ALA A 87 13.37 -6.15 -9.68
C ALA A 87 13.24 -6.85 -8.32
N GLU A 88 12.28 -6.44 -7.51
CA GLU A 88 11.95 -7.06 -6.22
C GLU A 88 11.52 -8.52 -6.40
N ALA A 89 10.64 -8.81 -7.37
CA ALA A 89 10.21 -10.18 -7.67
C ALA A 89 11.38 -11.08 -8.04
N LYS A 90 12.31 -10.59 -8.87
CA LYS A 90 13.53 -11.33 -9.22
C LYS A 90 14.41 -11.59 -8.01
N LEU A 91 14.60 -10.58 -7.15
CA LEU A 91 15.39 -10.73 -5.93
C LEU A 91 14.80 -11.81 -5.00
N PHE A 92 13.47 -11.86 -4.87
CA PHE A 92 12.79 -12.90 -4.12
C PHE A 92 12.96 -14.29 -4.75
N GLU A 93 12.83 -14.41 -6.07
CA GLU A 93 13.03 -15.68 -6.78
C GLU A 93 14.48 -16.19 -6.65
N GLU A 94 15.47 -15.31 -6.76
CA GLU A 94 16.88 -15.64 -6.54
C GLU A 94 17.13 -16.07 -5.08
N GLY A 95 16.59 -15.32 -4.11
CA GLY A 95 16.69 -15.66 -2.70
C GLY A 95 16.07 -17.02 -2.38
N GLN A 96 14.89 -17.30 -2.94
CA GLN A 96 14.22 -18.59 -2.82
C GLN A 96 15.06 -19.74 -3.40
N GLY A 97 15.70 -19.52 -4.56
CA GLY A 97 16.60 -20.50 -5.16
C GLY A 97 17.81 -20.81 -4.26
N LYS A 98 18.44 -19.77 -3.69
CA LYS A 98 19.56 -19.92 -2.74
C LYS A 98 19.15 -20.68 -1.48
N ILE A 99 17.97 -20.40 -0.93
CA ILE A 99 17.45 -21.13 0.23
C ILE A 99 17.20 -22.61 -0.12
N ASN A 100 16.51 -22.87 -1.23
CA ASN A 100 16.18 -24.24 -1.65
C ASN A 100 17.41 -25.11 -1.91
N ALA A 101 18.52 -24.53 -2.38
CA ALA A 101 19.77 -25.25 -2.59
C ALA A 101 20.41 -25.76 -1.28
N LEU A 102 20.06 -25.17 -0.13
CA LEU A 102 20.58 -25.55 1.19
C LEU A 102 19.65 -26.53 1.93
N LEU A 103 18.44 -26.76 1.42
CA LEU A 103 17.43 -27.61 2.05
C LEU A 103 17.46 -29.03 1.48
N THR A 104 17.03 -30.00 2.27
CA THR A 104 16.75 -31.33 1.74
C THR A 104 15.56 -31.27 0.76
N PRO A 105 15.40 -32.23 -0.16
CA PRO A 105 14.29 -32.23 -1.12
C PRO A 105 12.91 -32.13 -0.44
N GLU A 106 12.73 -32.80 0.69
CA GLU A 106 11.48 -32.75 1.47
C GLU A 106 11.25 -31.38 2.12
N GLN A 107 12.29 -30.74 2.64
CA GLN A 107 12.21 -29.41 3.22
C GLN A 107 11.97 -28.33 2.16
N ALA A 108 12.62 -28.45 1.00
CA ALA A 108 12.42 -27.55 -0.14
C ALA A 108 10.98 -27.61 -0.65
N ALA A 109 10.36 -28.80 -0.70
CA ALA A 109 8.95 -28.94 -1.05
C ALA A 109 8.03 -28.17 -0.07
N LYS A 110 8.23 -28.32 1.24
CA LYS A 110 7.47 -27.58 2.26
C LYS A 110 7.72 -26.07 2.20
N HIS A 111 8.96 -25.66 1.96
CA HIS A 111 9.31 -24.25 1.80
C HIS A 111 8.63 -23.63 0.57
N ASN A 112 8.63 -24.33 -0.57
CA ASN A 112 7.93 -23.87 -1.78
C ASN A 112 6.41 -23.78 -1.57
N GLU A 113 5.82 -24.69 -0.80
CA GLU A 113 4.41 -24.62 -0.43
C GLU A 113 4.11 -23.39 0.46
N LEU A 114 4.98 -23.11 1.44
CA LEU A 114 4.88 -21.93 2.30
C LEU A 114 5.02 -20.63 1.50
N VAL A 115 6.04 -20.55 0.63
CA VAL A 115 6.22 -19.40 -0.27
C VAL A 115 5.04 -19.27 -1.22
N GLY A 116 4.49 -20.37 -1.74
CA GLY A 116 3.27 -20.35 -2.57
C GLY A 116 2.03 -19.84 -1.83
N ARG A 117 1.94 -20.07 -0.52
CA ARG A 117 0.89 -19.50 0.36
C ARG A 117 1.12 -18.03 0.68
N MET A 118 2.38 -17.60 0.82
CA MET A 118 2.76 -16.23 1.19
C MET A 118 2.92 -15.28 0.00
N ARG A 119 3.26 -15.79 -1.20
CA ARG A 119 3.33 -14.98 -2.42
C ARG A 119 1.96 -14.32 -2.55
N PRO A 120 1.91 -12.98 -2.61
CA PRO A 120 0.68 -12.26 -2.38
C PRO A 120 -0.34 -12.69 -3.43
N ARG A 121 -1.30 -13.51 -3.00
CA ARG A 121 -2.67 -13.36 -3.47
C ARG A 121 -3.10 -11.99 -2.94
N LEU A 122 -2.91 -10.94 -3.73
CA LEU A 122 -3.66 -9.69 -3.49
C LEU A 122 -5.16 -10.06 -3.43
N PRO A 123 -5.96 -9.54 -2.49
CA PRO A 123 -5.69 -9.15 -1.11
C PRO A 123 -6.27 -10.22 -0.15
N PHE A 124 -5.44 -10.84 0.69
CA PHE A 124 -5.97 -11.64 1.79
C PHE A 124 -6.68 -10.69 2.78
N PRO A 125 -7.97 -10.94 3.13
CA PRO A 125 -8.61 -10.28 4.26
C PRO A 125 -7.99 -10.90 5.51
N GLY A 126 -6.80 -10.43 5.88
CA GLY A 126 -6.31 -10.67 7.22
C GLY A 126 -7.38 -10.15 8.17
N PRO A 127 -7.74 -10.88 9.24
CA PRO A 127 -8.50 -10.26 10.31
C PRO A 127 -7.80 -8.93 10.64
N PRO A 128 -8.54 -7.84 10.94
CA PRO A 128 -7.93 -6.58 11.33
C PRO A 128 -6.86 -6.94 12.35
N PHE A 129 -5.60 -6.57 12.07
CA PHE A 129 -4.57 -6.63 13.10
C PHE A 129 -5.24 -6.05 14.33
N PRO A 130 -5.40 -6.83 15.43
CA PRO A 130 -6.09 -6.33 16.60
C PRO A 130 -5.42 -4.99 16.89
N GLY A 131 -6.19 -3.91 16.79
CA GLY A 131 -5.66 -2.58 17.06
C GLY A 131 -4.92 -2.66 18.40
N PRO A 132 -3.85 -1.87 18.59
CA PRO A 132 -3.13 -1.85 19.85
C PRO A 132 -4.16 -1.87 20.99
N PRO A 133 -4.10 -2.85 21.91
CA PRO A 133 -5.17 -3.11 22.86
C PRO A 133 -5.57 -1.80 23.54
N PRO A 134 -6.86 -1.42 23.55
CA PRO A 134 -7.30 -0.17 24.15
C PRO A 134 -6.88 -0.16 25.62
N GLY A 135 -5.91 0.69 25.96
CA GLY A 135 -5.63 1.11 27.34
C GLY A 135 -5.51 0.00 28.38
N GLY A 136 -4.89 -1.13 28.06
CA GLY A 136 -4.50 -2.10 29.09
C GLY A 136 -3.50 -1.44 30.05
N PRO A 137 -3.74 -1.43 31.38
CA PRO A 137 -2.76 -0.92 32.32
C PRO A 137 -1.52 -1.81 32.30
N GLY A 138 -0.42 -1.30 31.73
CA GLY A 138 0.92 -1.86 31.91
C GLY A 138 1.31 -3.00 30.97
N TRP A 139 1.66 -2.68 29.72
CA TRP A 139 2.69 -3.46 29.04
C TRP A 139 4.05 -3.09 29.68
N PRO A 140 4.77 -4.02 30.32
CA PRO A 140 6.00 -3.73 31.07
C PRO A 140 7.20 -3.28 30.20
N PHE A 141 7.00 -3.17 28.88
CA PHE A 141 8.04 -2.81 27.91
C PHE A 141 7.66 -1.61 27.03
N ALA A 142 6.60 -0.86 27.37
CA ALA A 142 6.41 0.42 26.70
C ALA A 142 7.61 1.32 27.07
N PRO A 143 8.48 1.72 26.11
CA PRO A 143 9.49 2.73 26.39
C PRO A 143 8.75 3.92 26.98
N GLY A 144 9.20 4.40 28.13
CA GLY A 144 8.59 5.53 28.82
C GLY A 144 8.36 6.68 27.83
N PRO A 145 7.33 7.50 28.05
CA PRO A 145 7.08 8.66 27.21
C PRO A 145 8.41 9.41 27.03
N PRO A 146 8.78 9.79 25.80
CA PRO A 146 9.98 10.58 25.60
C PRO A 146 9.91 11.79 26.54
N PRO A 147 11.05 12.19 27.15
CA PRO A 147 11.07 13.36 28.01
C PRO A 147 10.43 14.51 27.25
N SER A 148 9.54 15.24 27.93
CA SER A 148 8.93 16.44 27.39
C SER A 148 10.03 17.29 26.75
N PRO A 149 9.89 17.72 25.49
CA PRO A 149 10.84 18.67 24.95
C PRO A 149 10.91 19.85 25.93
N PRO A 150 12.12 20.40 26.18
CA PRO A 150 12.24 21.58 27.02
C PRO A 150 11.26 22.64 26.51
N PRO A 151 10.63 23.44 27.39
CA PRO A 151 9.82 24.56 26.95
C PRO A 151 10.65 25.34 25.93
N LEU A 152 10.11 25.55 24.73
CA LEU A 152 10.71 26.46 23.78
C LEU A 152 10.79 27.81 24.50
N ALA A 153 11.93 28.08 25.13
CA ALA A 153 12.27 29.40 25.61
C ALA A 153 12.02 30.33 24.44
N ASP A 154 11.20 31.36 24.66
CA ASP A 154 10.63 32.26 23.68
C ASP A 154 11.63 32.64 22.58
N ALA A 155 11.76 31.76 21.59
CA ALA A 155 12.53 32.06 20.41
C ALA A 155 11.69 33.14 19.73
N PRO A 156 12.23 34.36 19.55
CA PRO A 156 11.49 35.41 18.88
C PRO A 156 11.01 34.80 17.57
N VAL A 157 9.68 34.77 17.39
CA VAL A 157 9.06 34.51 16.11
C VAL A 157 9.63 35.57 15.19
N ALA A 158 10.76 35.24 14.55
CA ALA A 158 11.34 36.04 13.51
C ALA A 158 10.21 36.13 12.51
N LYS A 159 9.61 37.32 12.42
CA LYS A 159 8.67 37.71 11.38
C LYS A 159 9.16 37.05 10.11
N ILE A 160 8.46 36.01 9.66
CA ILE A 160 8.57 35.53 8.30
C ILE A 160 7.90 36.64 7.51
N ALA A 161 8.64 37.75 7.37
CA ALA A 161 8.33 38.79 6.43
C ALA A 161 8.32 38.07 5.10
N ASN A 162 7.16 38.12 4.44
CA ASN A 162 6.94 37.74 3.06
C ASN A 162 8.16 38.15 2.24
N THR A 163 9.11 37.23 2.11
CA THR A 163 10.23 37.39 1.22
C THR A 163 9.65 36.87 -0.08
N PRO A 164 9.32 37.73 -1.06
CA PRO A 164 8.95 37.23 -2.35
C PRO A 164 10.11 36.34 -2.79
N LEU A 165 9.82 35.06 -3.03
CA LEU A 165 10.72 34.17 -3.74
C LEU A 165 10.99 34.85 -5.08
N ALA A 166 12.03 35.68 -5.10
CA ALA A 166 12.65 36.19 -6.30
C ALA A 166 13.24 34.96 -6.97
N LEU A 167 12.37 34.31 -7.73
CA LEU A 167 12.68 33.35 -8.77
C LEU A 167 13.75 34.05 -9.61
N LYS A 168 15.02 33.74 -9.32
CA LYS A 168 16.14 34.05 -10.20
C LYS A 168 15.84 33.29 -11.49
N ARG A 169 15.06 33.93 -12.39
CA ARG A 169 15.10 33.67 -13.82
C ARG A 169 16.52 34.02 -14.22
N GLY A 170 17.41 33.05 -14.09
CA GLY A 170 18.65 33.05 -14.83
C GLY A 170 18.25 33.08 -16.29
N ALA A 171 18.28 34.26 -16.89
CA ALA A 171 18.33 34.45 -18.32
C ALA A 171 19.55 33.68 -18.83
N ARG A 172 19.35 32.42 -19.21
CA ARG A 172 20.28 31.68 -20.04
C ARG A 172 19.84 31.92 -21.47
N GLU A 173 20.33 33.02 -21.99
CA GLU A 173 20.43 33.32 -23.41
C GLU A 173 20.94 32.09 -24.18
N GLY A 174 20.14 31.69 -25.18
CA GLY A 174 20.67 31.18 -26.44
C GLY A 174 21.44 29.85 -26.44
N ARG A 175 20.89 28.75 -25.90
CA ARG A 175 21.27 27.42 -26.40
C ARG A 175 20.03 26.64 -26.86
N PRO A 176 19.99 26.15 -28.11
CA PRO A 176 18.94 25.25 -28.55
C PRO A 176 19.02 23.99 -27.69
N VAL A 177 18.00 23.78 -26.85
CA VAL A 177 17.86 22.55 -26.08
C VAL A 177 17.37 21.49 -27.05
N SER A 178 18.32 20.77 -27.64
CA SER A 178 18.05 19.51 -28.33
C SER A 178 17.32 18.59 -27.35
N PHE A 179 16.09 18.22 -27.70
CA PHE A 179 15.16 17.35 -26.96
C PHE A 179 15.65 15.90 -26.73
N PHE A 180 16.92 15.61 -26.97
CA PHE A 180 17.56 14.31 -26.84
C PHE A 180 18.45 14.23 -25.59
N ALA A 181 17.90 14.38 -24.39
CA ALA A 181 18.71 14.15 -23.17
C ALA A 181 17.94 13.83 -21.88
N VAL A 182 16.67 13.42 -21.94
CA VAL A 182 15.93 12.93 -20.76
C VAL A 182 15.85 11.39 -20.71
N SER A 183 16.66 10.69 -21.52
CA SER A 183 16.82 9.23 -21.46
C SER A 183 17.96 8.74 -20.54
N ALA A 184 18.80 9.64 -20.00
CA ALA A 184 20.06 9.20 -19.38
C ALA A 184 20.01 8.97 -17.85
N THR A 185 19.01 9.47 -17.12
CA THR A 185 19.01 9.41 -15.65
C THR A 185 18.17 8.28 -15.04
N LEU A 186 17.34 7.58 -15.82
CA LEU A 186 16.69 6.31 -15.38
C LEU A 186 17.58 5.07 -15.60
N SER A 187 18.73 5.21 -16.25
CA SER A 187 19.71 4.12 -16.43
C SER A 187 20.59 3.86 -15.19
N ALA A 188 20.59 4.77 -14.20
CA ALA A 188 21.47 4.67 -13.03
C ALA A 188 20.95 3.71 -11.94
N CYS A 189 19.65 3.38 -11.91
CA CYS A 189 19.11 2.38 -10.98
C CYS A 189 19.36 0.93 -11.48
N GLY A 190 19.51 0.73 -12.79
CA GLY A 190 19.79 -0.59 -13.39
C GLY A 190 21.28 -0.95 -13.51
N ALA A 191 22.19 0.03 -13.51
CA ALA A 191 23.60 -0.22 -13.82
C ALA A 191 24.49 -0.63 -12.62
N ARG A 192 24.01 -0.49 -11.37
CA ARG A 192 24.81 -0.76 -10.17
C ARG A 192 24.73 -2.22 -9.66
N LEU A 193 23.94 -3.09 -10.29
CA LEU A 193 23.86 -4.52 -9.93
C LEU A 193 24.60 -5.47 -10.90
N ARG A 194 25.28 -4.95 -11.94
CA ARG A 194 26.02 -5.79 -12.93
C ARG A 194 27.54 -5.80 -12.81
N ARG A 195 28.13 -5.17 -11.79
CA ARG A 195 29.58 -5.01 -11.66
C ARG A 195 30.08 -5.65 -10.37
N GLY A 196 30.02 -6.97 -10.28
CA GLY A 196 30.46 -7.68 -9.08
C GLY A 196 30.57 -9.19 -9.20
N GLU A 197 31.01 -9.76 -10.33
CA GLU A 197 31.43 -11.17 -10.39
C GLU A 197 32.28 -11.44 -11.65
N SER A 198 33.58 -11.16 -11.55
CA SER A 198 34.60 -11.75 -12.42
C SER A 198 35.95 -11.70 -11.72
N GLY A 199 36.04 -12.46 -10.63
CA GLY A 199 37.29 -12.78 -9.95
C GLY A 199 37.82 -14.12 -10.48
N LYS A 200 38.89 -14.03 -11.27
CA LYS A 200 39.66 -15.10 -11.90
C LYS A 200 39.87 -16.35 -11.02
N VAL A 201 39.56 -17.52 -11.58
CA VAL A 201 40.27 -18.76 -11.28
C VAL A 201 41.53 -18.79 -12.14
N VAL A 202 42.69 -18.75 -11.51
CA VAL A 202 43.97 -19.12 -12.13
C VAL A 202 44.26 -20.53 -11.66
N VAL A 203 44.40 -21.44 -12.64
CA VAL A 203 44.85 -22.83 -12.49
C VAL A 203 46.36 -22.85 -12.28
#